data_AF-A0A3C0WZB5-F1
#
_entry.id   AF-A0A3C0WZB5-F1
#
_cell.length_a   1.000
_cell.length_b   1.000
_cell.length_c   1.000
_cell.angle_alpha   90.00
_cell.angle_beta   90.00
_cell.angle_gamma   90.00
#
_symmetry.space_group_name_H-M   'P 1'
#
loop_
_entity.id
_entity.type
_entity.pdbx_description
1 polymer ?
#
loop_
_entity_poly.entity_id
_entity_poly.type
_entity_poly.pdbx_seq_one_letter_code
_entity_poly.pdbx_strand_id
1 'polypeptide(L)'
;MLRKKGFVKKLLITARPGYARLHFTEGKYENPQTPPMFCMLMRKYLSAARLLSVTQPELERIAELTFSTSNELGDIIEVKLIAEFLGNKTNIILVGADGRIIDSLRRSDPEKDERTVLPGAVYKYPDSQHKLNPVTEDINTILSAAENYGGDLEKALLSAIQGFSPLICRET
;
A
#
# COMPACT_ATOMS: atom_id res chain seq x y z
N MET A 1 9.06 1.46 -15.43
CA MET A 1 9.86 2.70 -15.26
C MET A 1 8.89 3.87 -15.34
N LEU A 2 9.01 4.83 -14.43
CA LEU A 2 8.25 6.08 -14.52
C LEU A 2 9.06 7.06 -15.36
N ARG A 3 8.39 7.71 -16.32
CA ARG A 3 9.01 8.60 -17.29
C ARG A 3 8.26 9.94 -17.33
N LYS A 4 9.01 11.03 -17.22
CA LYS A 4 8.60 12.42 -17.48
C LYS A 4 9.82 13.12 -18.10
N LYS A 5 9.64 14.24 -18.81
CA LYS A 5 10.77 15.01 -19.36
C LYS A 5 11.79 15.31 -18.25
N GLY A 6 13.05 14.90 -18.44
CA GLY A 6 14.12 15.04 -17.45
C GLY A 6 14.07 14.07 -16.26
N PHE A 7 13.11 13.14 -16.22
CA PHE A 7 12.94 12.20 -15.11
C PHE A 7 12.67 10.78 -15.64
N VAL A 8 13.65 9.90 -15.47
CA VAL A 8 13.50 8.47 -15.75
C VAL A 8 14.00 7.71 -14.53
N LYS A 9 13.08 7.12 -13.77
CA LYS A 9 13.42 6.34 -12.58
C LYS A 9 12.72 4.99 -12.58
N LYS A 10 13.41 3.98 -12.04
CA LYS A 10 12.82 2.67 -11.76
C LYS A 10 12.22 2.74 -10.36
N LEU A 11 10.92 2.47 -10.27
CA LEU A 11 10.24 2.28 -9.00
C LEU A 11 10.29 0.79 -8.67
N LEU A 12 10.77 0.46 -7.48
CA LEU A 12 10.71 -0.89 -6.93
C LEU A 12 9.63 -0.92 -5.84
N ILE A 13 8.67 -1.83 -6.01
CA ILE A 13 7.70 -2.20 -5.00
C ILE A 13 8.00 -3.64 -4.62
N THR A 14 8.44 -3.87 -3.39
CA THR A 14 8.66 -5.22 -2.88
C THR A 14 7.67 -5.51 -1.78
N ALA A 15 7.00 -6.64 -1.92
CA ALA A 15 6.06 -7.15 -0.92
C ALA A 15 6.66 -8.34 -0.14
N ARG A 16 7.98 -8.42 0.01
CA ARG A 16 8.62 -9.49 0.80
C ARG A 16 8.42 -9.22 2.30
N PRO A 17 7.86 -10.14 3.10
CA PRO A 17 7.76 -9.97 4.55
C PRO A 17 9.13 -9.63 5.16
N GLY A 18 9.16 -8.64 6.06
CA GLY A 18 10.39 -8.13 6.68
C GLY A 18 11.22 -7.16 5.83
N TYR A 19 11.01 -7.09 4.52
CA TYR A 19 11.76 -6.21 3.59
C TYR A 19 10.86 -5.34 2.72
N ALA A 20 9.56 -5.32 3.03
CA ALA A 20 8.54 -4.70 2.21
C ALA A 20 8.74 -3.18 2.17
N ARG A 21 8.80 -2.60 0.97
CA ARG A 21 9.09 -1.18 0.77
C ARG A 21 8.77 -0.74 -0.65
N LEU A 22 8.64 0.57 -0.81
CA LEU A 22 8.53 1.27 -2.09
C LEU A 22 9.61 2.36 -2.16
N HIS A 23 10.43 2.33 -3.21
CA HIS A 23 11.49 3.32 -3.42
C HIS A 23 11.95 3.36 -4.87
N PHE A 24 12.59 4.47 -5.26
CA PHE A 24 13.36 4.49 -6.49
C PHE A 24 14.66 3.71 -6.34
N THR A 25 15.08 3.04 -7.40
CA THR A 25 16.28 2.21 -7.38
C THR A 25 17.07 2.34 -8.68
N GLU A 26 18.39 2.23 -8.58
CA GLU A 26 19.29 2.10 -9.73
C GLU A 26 19.63 0.64 -10.01
N GLY A 27 19.24 -0.27 -9.10
CA GLY A 27 19.47 -1.70 -9.18
C GLY A 27 19.02 -2.30 -10.51
N LYS A 28 19.78 -3.31 -10.95
CA LYS A 28 19.42 -4.16 -12.07
C LYS A 28 18.89 -5.46 -11.48
N TYR A 29 17.65 -5.79 -11.81
CA TYR A 29 17.00 -7.02 -11.42
C TYR A 29 16.73 -7.84 -12.67
N GLU A 30 17.05 -9.11 -12.63
CA GLU A 30 16.76 -10.03 -13.72
C GLU A 30 15.26 -10.32 -13.75
N ASN A 31 14.66 -10.23 -14.93
CA ASN A 31 13.28 -10.66 -15.12
C ASN A 31 13.29 -12.18 -15.32
N PRO A 32 12.35 -12.92 -14.70
CA PRO A 32 12.23 -14.34 -14.95
C PRO A 32 11.93 -14.61 -16.43
N GLN A 33 12.40 -15.74 -16.96
CA GLN A 33 12.16 -16.16 -18.35
C GLN A 33 10.66 -16.22 -18.66
N THR A 34 9.88 -16.80 -17.74
CA THR A 34 8.41 -16.83 -17.83
C THR A 34 7.83 -15.83 -16.83
N PRO A 35 7.17 -14.75 -17.28
CA PRO A 35 6.56 -13.78 -16.37
C PRO A 35 5.37 -14.40 -15.64
N PRO A 36 5.24 -14.21 -14.30
CA PRO A 36 4.05 -14.63 -13.57
C PRO A 36 2.77 -13.95 -14.09
N MET A 37 1.62 -14.61 -13.94
CA MET A 37 0.32 -14.09 -14.43
C MET A 37 -0.02 -12.69 -13.91
N PHE A 38 0.22 -12.44 -12.62
CA PHE A 38 0.02 -11.11 -12.03
C PHE A 38 0.89 -10.04 -12.72
N CYS A 39 2.13 -10.37 -13.12
CA CYS A 39 2.99 -9.45 -13.87
C CYS A 39 2.42 -9.13 -15.25
N MET A 40 1.80 -10.12 -15.92
CA MET A 40 1.17 -9.92 -17.23
C MET A 40 -0.06 -9.02 -17.13
N LEU A 41 -0.91 -9.20 -16.12
CA LEU A 41 -2.02 -8.29 -15.85
C LEU A 41 -1.54 -6.86 -15.57
N MET A 42 -0.52 -6.72 -14.72
CA MET A 42 0.11 -5.43 -14.46
C MET A 42 0.62 -4.75 -15.74
N ARG A 43 1.21 -5.51 -16.68
CA ARG A 43 1.62 -4.97 -17.99
C ARG A 43 0.41 -4.51 -18.81
N LYS A 44 -0.66 -5.30 -18.88
CA LYS A 44 -1.91 -4.93 -19.59
C LYS A 44 -2.44 -3.57 -19.13
N TYR A 45 -2.46 -3.32 -17.82
CA TYR A 45 -3.04 -2.09 -17.27
C TYR A 45 -2.06 -0.93 -17.09
N LEU A 46 -0.76 -1.17 -16.91
CA LEU A 46 0.20 -0.14 -16.47
C LEU A 46 1.29 0.20 -17.49
N SER A 47 1.49 -0.59 -18.55
CA SER A 47 2.61 -0.38 -19.49
C SER A 47 2.56 0.96 -20.22
N ALA A 48 1.37 1.43 -20.58
CA ALA A 48 1.14 2.73 -21.23
C ALA A 48 0.38 3.72 -20.35
N ALA A 49 0.19 3.37 -19.07
CA ALA A 49 -0.62 4.16 -18.17
C ALA A 49 0.11 5.40 -17.66
N ARG A 50 -0.64 6.46 -17.40
CA ARG A 50 -0.14 7.69 -16.82
C ARG A 50 -0.43 7.70 -15.33
N LEU A 51 0.61 7.80 -14.50
CA LEU A 51 0.45 8.02 -13.06
C LEU A 51 -0.21 9.39 -12.83
N LEU A 52 -1.35 9.40 -12.14
CA LEU A 52 -2.13 10.58 -11.81
C LEU A 52 -1.82 11.08 -10.40
N SER A 53 -1.80 10.18 -9.42
CA SER A 53 -1.55 10.52 -8.02
C SER A 53 -0.87 9.38 -7.28
N VAL A 54 -0.22 9.76 -6.18
CA VAL A 54 0.29 8.84 -5.16
C VAL A 54 -0.25 9.34 -3.84
N THR A 55 -1.00 8.51 -3.12
CA THR A 55 -1.63 8.86 -1.84
C THR A 55 -1.26 7.83 -0.78
N GLN A 56 -1.23 8.30 0.45
CA GLN A 56 -1.15 7.47 1.66
C GLN A 56 -2.48 7.64 2.38
N PRO A 57 -3.28 6.58 2.56
CA PRO A 57 -4.47 6.63 3.39
C PRO A 57 -4.09 6.78 4.86
N GLU A 58 -4.57 7.83 5.52
CA GLU A 58 -4.23 8.18 6.90
C GLU A 58 -2.70 8.15 7.14
N LEU A 59 -2.25 7.57 8.24
CA LEU A 59 -0.84 7.29 8.51
C LEU A 59 -0.55 5.76 8.47
N GLU A 60 -1.33 5.04 7.68
CA GLU A 60 -1.14 3.60 7.46
C GLU A 60 0.02 3.33 6.49
N ARG A 61 0.63 2.16 6.62
CA ARG A 61 1.74 1.73 5.74
C ARG A 61 1.20 1.18 4.41
N ILE A 62 0.43 2.00 3.71
CA ILE A 62 -0.23 1.68 2.44
C ILE A 62 0.07 2.81 1.46
N ALA A 63 0.48 2.46 0.24
CA ALA A 63 0.62 3.41 -0.86
C ALA A 63 -0.40 3.08 -1.95
N GLU A 64 -1.22 4.06 -2.32
CA GLU A 64 -2.15 3.98 -3.46
C GLU A 64 -1.58 4.80 -4.61
N LEU A 65 -1.34 4.15 -5.75
CA LEU A 65 -0.90 4.80 -6.97
C LEU A 65 -2.04 4.71 -7.99
N THR A 66 -2.62 5.86 -8.34
CA THR A 66 -3.72 5.92 -9.32
C THR A 66 -3.17 6.21 -10.70
N PHE A 67 -3.59 5.44 -11.70
CA PHE A 67 -3.17 5.58 -13.09
C PHE A 67 -4.38 5.74 -14.00
N SER A 68 -4.25 6.56 -15.06
CA SER A 68 -5.15 6.49 -16.21
C SER A 68 -4.57 5.59 -17.29
N THR A 69 -5.42 4.73 -17.86
CA THR A 69 -5.08 3.83 -18.97
C THR A 69 -6.25 3.69 -19.92
N SER A 70 -6.01 3.25 -21.15
CA SER A 70 -7.07 2.88 -22.10
C SER A 70 -7.51 1.43 -21.89
N ASN A 71 -8.82 1.17 -21.95
CA ASN A 71 -9.36 -0.21 -22.01
C ASN A 71 -9.29 -0.78 -23.44
N GLU A 72 -9.84 -1.98 -23.65
CA GLU A 72 -9.85 -2.66 -24.97
C GLU A 72 -10.72 -1.96 -26.03
N LEU A 73 -11.68 -1.12 -25.60
CA LEU A 73 -12.55 -0.33 -26.46
C LEU A 73 -11.99 1.07 -26.74
N GLY A 74 -10.87 1.43 -26.11
CA GLY A 74 -10.23 2.74 -26.24
C GLY A 74 -10.66 3.77 -25.21
N ASP A 75 -11.60 3.46 -24.31
CA ASP A 75 -12.03 4.39 -23.27
C ASP A 75 -10.93 4.59 -22.22
N ILE A 76 -10.80 5.83 -21.75
CA ILE A 76 -9.90 6.15 -20.65
C ILE A 76 -10.56 5.75 -19.34
N ILE A 77 -9.89 4.87 -18.60
CA ILE A 77 -10.31 4.40 -17.28
C ILE A 77 -9.22 4.65 -16.26
N GLU A 78 -9.62 4.74 -14.99
CA GLU A 78 -8.69 4.78 -13.86
C GLU A 78 -8.49 3.39 -13.26
N VAL A 79 -7.25 3.08 -12.89
CA VAL A 79 -6.90 1.88 -12.15
C VAL A 79 -5.96 2.26 -11.00
N LYS A 80 -6.06 1.52 -9.89
CA LYS A 80 -5.24 1.76 -8.70
C LYS A 80 -4.30 0.59 -8.47
N LEU A 81 -3.03 0.89 -8.23
CA LEU A 81 -2.07 -0.05 -7.70
C LEU A 81 -1.86 0.24 -6.22
N ILE A 82 -2.32 -0.67 -5.38
CA ILE A 82 -2.28 -0.54 -3.93
C ILE A 82 -1.17 -1.45 -3.40
N ALA A 83 -0.21 -0.87 -2.69
CA ALA A 83 0.86 -1.60 -2.02
C ALA A 83 0.68 -1.50 -0.51
N GLU A 84 0.40 -2.64 0.12
CA GLU A 84 0.21 -2.76 1.58
C GLU A 84 1.51 -3.29 2.20
N PHE A 85 2.11 -2.57 3.16
CA PHE A 85 3.38 -2.93 3.81
C PHE A 85 3.16 -3.37 5.27
N LEU A 86 2.28 -4.35 5.47
CA LEU A 86 1.72 -4.75 6.76
C LEU A 86 2.30 -6.06 7.27
N GLY A 87 3.63 -6.12 7.42
CA GLY A 87 4.31 -7.29 7.97
C GLY A 87 4.08 -8.56 7.13
N ASN A 88 3.50 -9.60 7.72
CA ASN A 88 3.16 -10.85 7.05
C ASN A 88 2.00 -10.70 6.05
N LYS A 89 1.09 -9.74 6.25
CA LYS A 89 -0.05 -9.44 5.37
C LYS A 89 0.32 -8.47 4.22
N THR A 90 1.61 -8.15 4.05
CA THR A 90 2.08 -7.28 2.96
C THR A 90 1.55 -7.77 1.60
N ASN A 91 1.14 -6.87 0.71
CA ASN A 91 0.57 -7.25 -0.59
C ASN A 91 0.77 -6.17 -1.68
N ILE A 92 0.52 -6.56 -2.92
CA ILE A 92 0.37 -5.64 -4.06
C ILE A 92 -0.93 -6.03 -4.76
N ILE A 93 -1.85 -5.08 -4.88
CA ILE A 93 -3.22 -5.33 -5.33
C ILE A 93 -3.53 -4.34 -6.46
N LEU A 94 -4.04 -4.85 -7.57
CA LEU A 94 -4.51 -4.04 -8.69
C LEU A 94 -6.03 -3.93 -8.61
N VAL A 95 -6.56 -2.72 -8.62
CA VAL A 95 -7.99 -2.42 -8.44
C VAL A 95 -8.48 -1.60 -9.63
N GLY A 96 -9.65 -1.96 -10.16
CA GLY A 96 -10.31 -1.29 -11.28
C GLY A 96 -11.05 -0.02 -10.88
N ALA A 97 -11.56 0.71 -11.87
CA ALA A 97 -12.33 1.94 -11.69
C ALA A 97 -13.61 1.75 -10.85
N ASP A 98 -14.18 0.55 -10.88
CA ASP A 98 -15.36 0.16 -10.11
C ASP A 98 -15.04 -0.22 -8.64
N GLY A 99 -13.78 -0.06 -8.22
CA GLY A 99 -13.32 -0.42 -6.89
C GLY A 99 -13.15 -1.93 -6.67
N ARG A 100 -13.27 -2.75 -7.72
CA ARG A 100 -13.08 -4.20 -7.62
C ARG A 100 -11.64 -4.59 -7.88
N ILE A 101 -11.19 -5.61 -7.16
CA ILE A 101 -9.86 -6.20 -7.33
C ILE A 101 -9.80 -6.87 -8.71
N ILE A 102 -8.86 -6.42 -9.54
CA ILE A 102 -8.54 -7.08 -10.81
C ILE A 102 -7.74 -8.35 -10.49
N ASP A 103 -6.65 -8.21 -9.73
CA ASP A 103 -5.88 -9.32 -9.16
C ASP A 103 -4.95 -8.82 -8.05
N SER A 104 -4.26 -9.74 -7.38
CA SER A 104 -3.29 -9.44 -6.32
C SER A 104 -2.07 -10.37 -6.38
N LEU A 105 -0.96 -9.92 -5.82
CA LEU A 105 0.24 -10.74 -5.66
C LEU A 105 0.01 -11.90 -4.69
N ARG A 106 -0.77 -11.66 -3.63
CA ARG A 106 -1.20 -12.68 -2.66
C ARG A 106 -2.72 -12.64 -2.51
N ARG A 107 -3.34 -13.78 -2.76
CA ARG A 107 -4.79 -13.96 -2.58
C ARG A 107 -5.07 -14.40 -1.15
N SER A 108 -6.14 -13.86 -0.56
CA SER A 108 -6.60 -14.26 0.77
C SER A 108 -7.18 -15.67 0.75
N ASP A 109 -7.06 -16.38 1.87
CA ASP A 109 -7.81 -17.59 2.17
C ASP A 109 -9.15 -17.20 2.83
N PRO A 110 -10.31 -17.42 2.18
CA PRO A 110 -11.61 -17.01 2.72
C PRO A 110 -11.96 -17.62 4.09
N GLU A 111 -11.33 -18.73 4.48
CA GLU A 111 -11.58 -19.38 5.77
C GLU A 111 -10.70 -18.83 6.89
N LYS A 112 -9.55 -18.23 6.56
CA LYS A 112 -8.54 -17.80 7.54
C LYS A 112 -8.38 -16.29 7.64
N ASP A 113 -8.65 -15.58 6.56
CA ASP A 113 -8.42 -14.15 6.47
C ASP A 113 -9.71 -13.36 6.72
N GLU A 114 -9.61 -12.34 7.56
CA GLU A 114 -10.72 -11.43 7.92
C GLU A 114 -11.27 -10.65 6.71
N ARG A 115 -10.41 -10.42 5.69
CA ARG A 115 -10.74 -9.67 4.49
C ARG A 115 -10.50 -10.50 3.24
N THR A 116 -11.50 -10.50 2.35
CA THR A 116 -11.39 -11.06 1.00
C THR A 116 -10.53 -10.19 0.09
N VAL A 117 -9.42 -10.77 -0.39
CA VAL A 117 -8.52 -10.23 -1.43
C VAL A 117 -8.49 -11.23 -2.58
N LEU A 118 -9.54 -11.22 -3.38
CA LEU A 118 -9.72 -12.10 -4.55
C LEU A 118 -10.18 -11.28 -5.76
N PRO A 119 -9.84 -11.70 -6.99
CA PRO A 119 -10.37 -11.10 -8.21
C PRO A 119 -11.90 -10.97 -8.18
N GLY A 120 -12.42 -9.81 -8.57
CA GLY A 120 -13.84 -9.47 -8.60
C GLY A 120 -14.42 -9.00 -7.26
N ALA A 121 -13.75 -9.23 -6.13
CA ALA A 121 -14.20 -8.70 -4.84
C ALA A 121 -14.02 -7.18 -4.78
N VAL A 122 -14.88 -6.47 -4.02
CA VAL A 122 -14.67 -5.04 -3.74
C VAL A 122 -13.46 -4.89 -2.83
N TYR A 123 -12.50 -4.05 -3.24
CA TYR A 123 -11.35 -3.75 -2.39
C TYR A 123 -11.80 -2.99 -1.15
N LYS A 124 -11.35 -3.45 0.01
CA LYS A 124 -11.49 -2.76 1.31
C LYS A 124 -10.11 -2.58 1.90
N TYR A 125 -9.87 -1.50 2.62
CA TYR A 125 -8.65 -1.39 3.41
C TYR A 125 -8.62 -2.50 4.49
N PRO A 126 -7.42 -2.89 4.97
CA PRO A 126 -7.29 -3.62 6.23
C PRO A 126 -7.99 -2.86 7.35
N ASP A 127 -8.45 -3.60 8.37
CA ASP A 127 -9.15 -2.98 9.49
C ASP A 127 -8.28 -1.94 10.18
N SER A 128 -8.89 -0.79 10.47
CA SER A 128 -8.22 0.29 11.19
C SER A 128 -7.83 -0.18 12.59
N GLN A 129 -6.64 0.21 13.04
CA GLN A 129 -6.23 -0.02 14.42
C GLN A 129 -6.93 0.92 15.40
N HIS A 130 -7.79 1.83 14.93
CA HIS A 130 -8.48 2.84 15.74
C HIS A 130 -7.54 3.72 16.58
N LYS A 131 -6.32 3.92 16.09
CA LYS A 131 -5.31 4.79 16.68
C LYS A 131 -5.47 6.22 16.20
N LEU A 132 -4.92 7.18 16.94
CA LEU A 132 -4.94 8.60 16.62
C LEU A 132 -3.93 8.93 15.51
N ASN A 133 -4.33 9.80 14.59
CA ASN A 133 -3.44 10.30 13.55
C ASN A 133 -2.70 11.55 14.07
N PRO A 134 -1.37 11.49 14.29
CA PRO A 134 -0.61 12.56 14.92
C PRO A 134 -0.46 13.81 14.04
N VAL A 135 -0.85 13.75 12.77
CA VAL A 135 -0.83 14.90 11.86
C VAL A 135 -2.11 15.73 12.00
N THR A 136 -3.22 15.10 12.38
CA THR A 136 -4.54 15.75 12.45
C THR A 136 -5.01 15.99 13.89
N GLU A 137 -4.52 15.20 14.84
CA GLU A 137 -4.92 15.27 16.26
C GLU A 137 -4.03 16.22 17.07
N ASP A 138 -4.61 16.87 18.08
CA ASP A 138 -3.88 17.72 19.02
C ASP A 138 -2.98 16.90 19.95
N ILE A 139 -1.85 17.48 20.35
CA ILE A 139 -0.87 16.81 21.23
C ILE A 139 -1.47 16.43 22.58
N ASN A 140 -2.38 17.23 23.17
CA ASN A 140 -2.98 16.91 24.46
C ASN A 140 -3.94 15.72 24.34
N THR A 141 -4.66 15.59 23.22
CA THR A 141 -5.50 14.43 22.93
C THR A 141 -4.66 13.16 22.85
N ILE A 142 -3.51 13.23 22.16
CA ILE A 142 -2.59 12.11 22.01
C ILE A 142 -2.01 11.69 23.38
N LEU A 143 -1.55 12.66 24.18
CA LEU A 143 -1.00 12.39 25.51
C LEU A 143 -2.06 11.76 26.42
N SER A 144 -3.28 12.31 26.43
CA SER A 144 -4.39 11.74 27.21
C SER A 144 -4.72 10.30 26.78
N ALA A 145 -4.71 10.03 25.48
CA ALA A 145 -4.93 8.67 24.97
C ALA A 145 -3.80 7.71 25.37
N ALA A 146 -2.54 8.16 25.34
CA ALA A 146 -1.39 7.37 25.76
C ALA A 146 -1.45 7.06 27.27
N GLU A 147 -1.78 8.05 28.10
CA GLU A 147 -1.95 7.86 29.56
C GLU A 147 -3.03 6.81 29.88
N ASN A 148 -4.12 6.78 29.11
CA ASN A 148 -5.19 5.78 29.28
C ASN A 148 -4.73 4.33 29.01
N TYR A 149 -3.71 4.12 28.17
CA TYR A 149 -3.13 2.78 27.96
C TYR A 149 -2.29 2.32 29.16
N GLY A 150 -1.68 3.27 29.90
CA GLY A 150 -0.84 3.01 31.05
C GLY A 150 0.47 2.28 30.73
N GLY A 151 1.32 2.13 31.75
CA GLY A 151 2.59 1.41 31.65
C GLY A 151 3.73 2.25 31.06
N ASP A 152 4.61 1.60 30.30
CA ASP A 152 5.79 2.22 29.70
C ASP A 152 5.41 3.15 28.54
N LEU A 153 6.01 4.35 28.49
CA LEU A 153 5.67 5.41 27.54
C LEU A 153 5.83 4.94 26.07
N GLU A 154 6.88 4.17 25.76
CA GLU A 154 7.10 3.64 24.40
C GLU A 154 5.88 2.81 23.95
N LYS A 155 5.38 1.94 24.84
CA LYS A 155 4.22 1.07 24.56
C LYS A 155 2.91 1.84 24.51
N ALA A 156 2.74 2.82 25.38
CA ALA A 156 1.57 3.69 25.40
C ALA A 156 1.46 4.48 24.09
N LEU A 157 2.53 5.13 23.65
CA LEU A 157 2.59 5.86 22.38
C LEU A 157 2.37 4.94 21.18
N LEU A 158 3.01 3.77 21.16
CA LEU A 158 2.83 2.78 20.08
C LEU A 158 1.39 2.30 19.97
N SER A 159 0.67 2.23 21.10
CA SER A 159 -0.73 1.79 21.15
C SER A 159 -1.71 2.93 20.82
N ALA A 160 -1.34 4.19 21.08
CA ALA A 160 -2.19 5.35 20.85
C ALA A 160 -2.06 5.94 19.44
N ILE A 161 -0.89 5.86 18.80
CA ILE A 161 -0.55 6.66 17.61
C ILE A 161 -0.41 5.80 16.34
N GLN A 162 -1.00 6.25 15.24
CA GLN A 162 -0.85 5.63 13.92
C GLN A 162 0.55 5.85 13.33
N GLY A 163 1.04 4.86 12.57
CA GLY A 163 2.25 5.00 11.75
C GLY A 163 3.58 5.05 12.51
N PHE A 164 3.55 5.08 13.84
CA PHE A 164 4.75 5.08 14.67
C PHE A 164 5.31 3.66 14.81
N SER A 165 6.64 3.56 14.78
CA SER A 165 7.36 2.31 15.04
C SER A 165 7.89 2.30 16.46
N PRO A 166 8.19 1.13 17.06
CA PRO A 166 8.79 1.05 18.39
C PRO A 166 10.05 1.91 18.53
N LEU A 167 10.85 2.00 17.45
CA LEU A 167 12.03 2.86 17.41
C LEU A 167 11.66 4.35 17.53
N ILE A 168 10.66 4.81 16.77
CA ILE A 168 10.22 6.21 16.83
C ILE A 168 9.66 6.52 18.23
N CYS A 169 8.85 5.64 18.79
CA CYS A 169 8.29 5.81 20.14
C CYS A 169 9.35 5.87 21.25
N ARG A 170 10.54 5.30 21.03
CA ARG A 170 11.65 5.35 21.99
C ARG A 170 12.45 6.64 21.90
N GLU A 171 12.54 7.21 20.70
CA GLU A 171 13.35 8.40 20.40
C GLU A 171 12.53 9.70 20.50
N THR A 172 11.23 9.61 20.77
CA THR A 172 10.31 10.75 20.95
C THR A 172 10.09 11.01 22.43
#